data_AF-A0A6P0ZWV5-F1
#
_entry.id   AF-A0A6P0ZWV5-F1
#
_cell.length_a   1.000
_cell.length_b   1.000
_cell.length_c   1.000
_cell.angle_alpha   90.00
_cell.angle_beta   90.00
_cell.angle_gamma   90.00
#
_symmetry.space_group_name_H-M   'P 1'
#
loop_
_entity.id
_entity.type
_entity.pdbx_description
1 polymer ?
#
loop_
_entity_poly.entity_id
_entity_poly.type
_entity_poly.pdbx_seq_one_letter_code
_entity_poly.pdbx_strand_id
1 'polypeptide(L)'
;MIISNIKISQTSQDILIKAAAKKRMSVEELASEILNEAIQNKLSEIVTIGEVKKEYSSNPLANKQPYAYYADPEEPAIPLEDWDIENSYEEVL
;
A
#
# COMPACT_ATOMS: atom_id res chain seq x y z
N MET A 1 5.30 5.14 4.89
CA MET A 1 6.74 5.37 5.15
C MET A 1 7.35 4.02 5.48
N ILE A 2 8.38 3.59 4.74
CA ILE A 2 9.13 2.37 5.05
C ILE A 2 10.41 2.83 5.75
N ILE A 3 10.71 2.24 6.91
CA ILE A 3 11.92 2.55 7.68
C ILE A 3 12.84 1.34 7.60
N SER A 4 14.10 1.56 7.26
CA SER A 4 15.11 0.51 7.22
C SER A 4 16.41 0.98 7.85
N ASN A 5 17.10 0.06 8.52
CA ASN A 5 18.42 0.32 9.06
C ASN A 5 19.46 0.10 7.96
N ILE A 6 20.32 1.09 7.77
CA ILE A 6 21.40 1.05 6.77
C ILE A 6 22.76 1.06 7.47
N LYS A 7 23.67 0.21 7.01
CA LYS A 7 25.07 0.25 7.42
C LYS A 7 25.82 1.23 6.55
N ILE A 8 26.45 2.22 7.17
CA ILE A 8 27.31 3.20 6.51
C ILE A 8 28.63 3.32 7.27
N SER A 9 29.65 3.91 6.63
CA SER A 9 30.91 4.19 7.31
C SER A 9 30.75 5.30 8.35
N GLN A 10 31.60 5.32 9.38
CA GLN A 10 31.60 6.39 10.39
C GLN A 10 31.82 7.77 9.75
N THR A 11 32.73 7.87 8.78
CA THR A 11 32.99 9.10 8.05
C THR A 11 31.76 9.59 7.30
N SER A 12 31.02 8.67 6.65
CA SER A 12 29.78 9.00 5.96
C SER A 12 28.70 9.48 6.93
N GLN A 13 28.59 8.85 8.10
CA GLN A 13 27.63 9.24 9.14
C GLN A 13 27.92 10.65 9.66
N ASP A 14 29.18 10.96 9.96
CA ASP A 14 29.58 12.29 10.43
C ASP A 14 29.27 13.39 9.40
N ILE A 15 29.51 13.11 8.11
CA ILE A 15 29.18 14.03 7.02
C ILE A 15 27.66 14.23 6.94
N LEU A 16 26.89 13.14 7.05
CA LEU A 16 25.44 13.16 6.96
C LEU A 16 24.83 14.01 8.09
N ILE A 17 25.29 13.82 9.33
CA ILE A 17 24.85 14.60 10.50
C ILE A 17 25.16 16.09 10.30
N LYS A 18 26.38 16.43 9.88
CA LYS A 18 26.78 17.83 9.62
C LYS A 18 25.96 18.47 8.52
N ALA A 19 25.68 17.73 7.45
CA ALA A 19 24.87 18.21 6.33
C ALA A 19 23.41 18.43 6.75
N ALA A 20 22.82 17.50 7.52
CA ALA A 20 21.46 17.61 8.03
C ALA A 20 21.30 18.84 8.93
N ALA A 21 22.26 19.07 9.83
CA ALA A 21 22.30 20.26 10.69
C ALA A 21 22.36 21.56 9.86
N LYS A 22 23.18 21.59 8.81
CA LYS A 22 23.28 22.75 7.90
C LYS A 22 21.97 23.00 7.14
N LYS A 23 21.27 21.94 6.72
CA LYS A 23 19.97 22.01 6.04
C LYS A 23 18.78 22.20 7.00
N ARG A 24 18.98 22.14 8.32
CA ARG A 24 17.93 22.22 9.36
C ARG A 24 16.83 21.17 9.19
N MET A 25 17.21 19.95 8.88
CA MET A 25 16.31 18.79 8.74
C MET A 25 16.85 17.59 9.51
N SER A 26 16.04 16.54 9.63
CA SER A 26 16.46 15.30 10.29
C SER A 26 17.47 14.52 9.42
N VAL A 27 18.26 13.67 10.07
CA VAL A 27 19.27 12.85 9.39
C VAL A 27 18.60 11.82 8.48
N GLU A 28 17.47 11.29 8.93
CA GLU A 28 16.61 10.34 8.24
C GLU A 28 16.01 10.95 6.98
N GLU A 29 15.50 12.18 7.07
CA GLU A 29 14.90 12.89 5.94
C GLU A 29 15.96 13.23 4.89
N LEU A 30 17.13 13.71 5.30
CA LEU A 30 18.26 13.92 4.39
C LEU A 30 18.74 12.62 3.74
N ALA A 31 18.85 11.53 4.50
CA ALA A 31 19.21 10.22 3.96
C ALA A 31 18.20 9.74 2.92
N SER A 32 16.91 9.98 3.18
CA SER A 32 15.83 9.59 2.28
C SER A 32 15.83 10.44 0.99
N GLU A 33 16.08 11.75 1.08
CA GLU A 33 16.27 12.62 -0.10
C GLU A 33 17.41 12.10 -0.99
N ILE A 34 18.59 11.88 -0.39
CA ILE A 34 19.78 11.42 -1.11
C ILE A 34 19.55 10.05 -1.75
N LEU A 35 18.94 9.12 -1.02
CA LEU A 35 18.67 7.77 -1.54
C LEU A 35 17.70 7.82 -2.72
N ASN A 36 16.63 8.61 -2.63
CA ASN A 36 15.65 8.76 -3.72
C ASN A 36 16.30 9.34 -4.98
N GLU A 37 17.12 10.40 -4.84
CA GLU A 37 17.87 10.97 -5.96
C GLU A 37 18.88 9.95 -6.54
N ALA A 38 19.61 9.24 -5.68
CA ALA A 38 20.60 8.27 -6.12
C ALA A 38 19.99 7.08 -6.86
N ILE A 39 18.81 6.59 -6.42
CA ILE A 39 18.07 5.54 -7.11
C ILE A 39 17.67 6.02 -8.51
N GLN A 40 17.06 7.20 -8.63
CA GLN A 40 16.68 7.75 -9.93
C GLN A 40 17.89 7.94 -10.84
N ASN A 41 19.01 8.41 -10.32
CA ASN A 41 20.20 8.69 -11.13
C ASN A 41 21.00 7.44 -11.51
N LYS A 42 21.07 6.42 -10.64
CA LYS A 42 21.95 5.25 -10.85
C LYS A 42 21.21 4.01 -11.33
N LEU A 43 19.94 3.86 -10.97
CA LEU A 43 19.16 2.68 -11.31
C LEU A 43 18.27 2.89 -12.54
N SER A 44 18.02 4.13 -12.97
CA SER A 44 17.30 4.41 -14.23
C SER A 44 18.02 3.90 -15.48
N GLU A 45 19.36 3.85 -15.44
CA GLU A 45 20.16 3.27 -16.53
C GLU A 45 20.17 1.73 -16.50
N ILE A 46 20.05 1.14 -15.31
CA ILE A 46 20.14 -0.32 -15.10
C ILE A 46 18.78 -0.97 -15.32
N VAL A 47 17.73 -0.32 -14.83
CA VAL A 47 16.36 -0.70 -15.04
C VAL A 47 15.87 0.25 -16.11
N THR A 48 15.96 -0.15 -17.39
CA THR A 48 14.92 0.26 -18.32
C THR A 48 13.63 -0.17 -17.64
N ILE A 49 12.92 0.80 -17.04
CA ILE A 49 11.60 0.60 -16.48
C ILE A 49 10.73 0.36 -17.71
N GLY A 50 10.83 -0.84 -18.28
CA GLY A 50 9.80 -1.38 -19.13
C GLY A 50 8.57 -1.24 -18.28
N GLU A 51 7.65 -0.39 -18.74
CA GLU A 51 6.36 -0.16 -18.10
C GLU A 51 5.93 -1.49 -17.51
N VAL A 52 5.86 -1.58 -16.18
CA VAL A 52 5.16 -2.69 -15.57
C VAL A 52 3.73 -2.46 -16.00
N LYS A 53 3.38 -2.94 -17.20
CA LYS A 53 2.03 -3.18 -17.63
C LYS A 53 1.54 -4.11 -16.54
N LYS A 54 0.89 -3.52 -15.54
CA LYS A 54 0.00 -4.24 -14.66
C LYS A 54 -1.06 -4.78 -15.61
N GLU A 55 -0.78 -5.95 -16.17
CA GLU A 55 -1.77 -6.83 -16.74
C GLU A 55 -2.64 -7.23 -15.56
N TYR A 56 -3.53 -6.32 -15.19
CA TYR A 56 -4.68 -6.69 -14.39
C TYR A 56 -5.41 -7.73 -15.23
N SER A 57 -5.50 -8.95 -14.68
CA SER A 57 -6.30 -10.00 -15.29
C SER A 57 -7.67 -9.42 -15.64
N SER A 58 -8.10 -9.60 -16.88
CA SER A 58 -9.39 -9.11 -17.37
C SER A 58 -10.48 -9.48 -16.37
N ASN A 59 -11.21 -8.49 -15.85
CA ASN A 59 -12.25 -8.72 -14.86
C ASN A 59 -13.25 -9.77 -15.42
N PRO A 60 -13.37 -10.96 -14.80
CA PRO A 60 -14.21 -12.04 -15.33
C PRO A 60 -15.71 -11.70 -15.30
N LEU A 61 -16.08 -10.58 -14.66
CA LEU A 61 -17.44 -10.08 -14.55
C LEU A 61 -17.73 -8.91 -15.51
N ALA A 62 -16.74 -8.43 -16.28
CA ALA A 62 -16.88 -7.21 -17.09
C ALA A 62 -18.03 -7.23 -18.12
N ASN A 63 -18.41 -8.41 -18.61
CA ASN A 63 -19.46 -8.60 -19.61
C ASN A 63 -20.64 -9.43 -19.09
N LYS A 64 -20.73 -9.67 -17.78
CA LYS A 64 -21.87 -10.39 -17.21
C LYS A 64 -22.98 -9.39 -16.87
N GLN A 65 -24.20 -9.70 -17.26
CA GLN A 65 -25.34 -8.95 -16.76
C GLN A 65 -25.53 -9.27 -15.26
N PRO A 66 -25.90 -8.28 -14.44
CA PRO A 66 -26.27 -8.51 -13.06
C PRO A 66 -27.34 -9.60 -12.99
N TYR A 67 -27.20 -10.55 -12.07
CA TYR A 67 -28.26 -11.50 -11.82
C TYR A 67 -29.46 -10.73 -11.27
N ALA A 68 -30.51 -10.62 -12.08
CA ALA A 68 -31.78 -10.06 -11.65
C ALA A 68 -32.48 -11.15 -10.83
N TYR A 69 -32.47 -10.98 -9.51
CA TYR A 69 -33.33 -11.76 -8.63
C TYR A 69 -34.75 -11.22 -8.83
N TYR A 70 -35.50 -11.88 -9.72
CA TYR A 70 -36.95 -11.75 -9.73
C TYR A 70 -37.41 -12.49 -8.49
N ALA A 71 -37.68 -11.76 -7.41
CA ALA A 71 -38.32 -12.34 -6.24
C ALA A 71 -39.62 -12.98 -6.76
N ASP A 72 -39.63 -14.31 -6.83
CA ASP A 72 -40.85 -15.04 -7.09
C ASP A 72 -41.79 -14.70 -5.93
N PRO A 73 -43.00 -14.17 -6.17
CA PRO A 73 -43.95 -13.91 -5.09
C PRO A 73 -44.33 -15.18 -4.30
N GLU A 74 -44.02 -16.37 -4.83
CA GLU A 74 -44.16 -17.65 -4.12
C GLU A 74 -42.91 -18.07 -3.33
N GLU A 75 -41.76 -17.39 -3.49
CA GLU A 75 -40.60 -17.65 -2.67
C GLU A 75 -40.84 -17.11 -1.25
N PRO A 76 -40.65 -17.94 -0.21
CA PRO A 76 -40.80 -17.49 1.16
C PRO A 76 -39.78 -16.39 1.41
N ALA A 77 -40.25 -15.22 1.85
CA ALA A 77 -39.37 -14.16 2.30
C ALA A 77 -38.44 -14.74 3.37
N ILE A 78 -37.14 -14.43 3.25
CA ILE A 78 -36.13 -14.81 4.25
C ILE A 78 -36.66 -14.33 5.61
N PRO A 79 -36.86 -15.22 6.60
CA PRO A 79 -37.36 -14.86 7.92
C PRO A 79 -36.51 -13.74 8.52
N LEU A 80 -37.13 -12.82 9.28
CA LEU A 80 -36.39 -11.72 9.91
C LEU A 80 -35.28 -12.24 10.83
N GLU A 81 -35.47 -13.43 11.42
CA GLU A 81 -34.48 -14.07 12.28
C GLU A 81 -33.20 -14.49 11.54
N ASP A 82 -33.29 -14.78 10.23
CA ASP A 82 -32.12 -15.13 9.39
C ASP A 82 -31.35 -13.87 8.93
N TRP A 83 -31.93 -12.67 9.08
CA TRP A 83 -31.25 -11.39 8.84
C TRP A 83 -30.43 -10.93 10.06
N ASP A 84 -30.75 -11.42 11.25
CA ASP A 84 -30.04 -11.08 12.47
C ASP A 84 -28.67 -11.77 12.48
N ILE A 85 -27.66 -11.06 11.99
CA ILE A 85 -26.27 -11.39 12.27
C ILE A 85 -26.13 -11.31 13.79
N GLU A 86 -25.90 -12.45 14.46
CA GLU A 86 -25.62 -12.50 15.90
C GLU A 86 -24.50 -11.51 16.23
N ASN A 87 -24.88 -10.33 16.72
CA ASN A 87 -23.95 -9.33 17.24
C ASN A 87 -23.45 -9.83 18.60
N SER A 88 -22.55 -10.81 18.57
CA SER A 88 -21.77 -11.25 19.74
C SER A 88 -20.74 -10.18 20.09
N TYR A 89 -21.20 -9.05 20.63
CA TYR A 89 -20.35 -8.23 21.47
C TYR A 89 -20.35 -8.87 22.85
N GLU A 90 -19.43 -9.81 23.10
CA GLU A 90 -19.07 -10.16 24.46
C GLU A 90 -18.56 -8.89 25.15
N GLU A 91 -19.36 -8.32 26.06
CA GLU A 91 -18.91 -7.32 27.02
C GLU A 91 -17.84 -7.97 27.90
N VAL A 92 -16.58 -7.69 27.59
CA VAL A 92 -15.47 -7.94 28.52
C VAL A 92 -15.50 -6.82 29.56
N LEU A 93 -16.00 -7.14 30.75
CA LEU A 93 -15.80 -6.37 31.99
C LEU A 93 -14.96 -7.20 32.98
#